data_AF-A0A1F3VUD7-F1
#
_entry.id   AF-A0A1F3VUD7-F1
#
_cell.length_a   1.000
_cell.length_b   1.000
_cell.length_c   1.000
_cell.angle_alpha   90.00
_cell.angle_beta   90.00
_cell.angle_gamma   90.00
#
_symmetry.space_group_name_H-M   'P 1'
#
loop_
_entity.id
_entity.type
_entity.pdbx_description
1 polymer ?
#
loop_
_entity_poly.entity_id
_entity_poly.type
_entity_poly.pdbx_seq_one_letter_code
_entity_poly.pdbx_strand_id
1 'polypeptide(L)'
;MTTQVIFKISPELKKKAQKKAAQDGVTFSDVLQSATRSYVEGEFELSFRPKIKEFKPTKRDLAELKKAREDFKKGDYRLWSDVKRELDRKHKIKS
;
A
#
# COMPACT_ATOMS: atom_id res chain seq x y z
N MET A 1 19.79 -33.21 10.06
CA MET A 1 18.69 -33.05 11.03
C MET A 1 17.51 -32.45 10.28
N THR A 2 16.32 -33.02 10.39
CA THR A 2 15.09 -32.44 9.81
C THR A 2 14.31 -31.72 10.91
N THR A 3 13.87 -30.49 10.63
CA THR A 3 13.10 -29.67 11.57
C THR A 3 11.68 -29.50 11.03
N GLN A 4 10.68 -29.75 11.88
CA GLN A 4 9.28 -29.55 11.51
C GLN A 4 8.92 -28.06 11.58
N VAL A 5 8.31 -27.53 10.52
CA VAL A 5 7.82 -26.15 10.46
C VAL A 5 6.30 -26.16 10.46
N ILE A 6 5.68 -25.44 11.40
CA ILE A 6 4.22 -25.29 11.50
C ILE A 6 3.90 -23.80 11.59
N PHE A 7 3.04 -23.30 10.70
CA PHE A 7 2.53 -21.94 10.75
C PHE A 7 1.05 -21.89 10.36
N LYS A 8 0.36 -20.83 10.80
CA LYS A 8 -1.05 -20.59 10.47
C LYS A 8 -1.12 -19.78 9.17
N ILE A 9 -1.99 -20.23 8.26
CA ILE A 9 -2.28 -19.56 6.98
C ILE A 9 -3.78 -19.69 6.70
N SER A 10 -4.37 -18.73 5.98
CA SER A 10 -5.78 -18.84 5.60
C SER A 10 -6.00 -20.06 4.69
N PRO A 11 -7.10 -20.82 4.87
CA PRO A 11 -7.38 -22.01 4.07
C PRO A 11 -7.45 -21.70 2.57
N GLU A 12 -8.03 -20.56 2.21
CA GLU A 12 -8.17 -20.12 0.81
C GLU A 12 -6.82 -19.85 0.15
N LEU A 13 -5.90 -19.18 0.86
CA LEU A 13 -4.57 -18.87 0.34
C LEU A 13 -3.75 -20.15 0.18
N LYS A 14 -3.81 -21.05 1.17
CA LYS A 14 -3.17 -22.37 1.10
C LYS A 14 -3.66 -23.14 -0.13
N LYS A 15 -4.98 -23.22 -0.35
CA LYS A 15 -5.56 -23.94 -1.50
C LYS A 15 -5.11 -23.35 -2.83
N LYS A 16 -5.07 -22.02 -2.96
CA LYS A 16 -4.57 -21.33 -4.15
C LYS A 16 -3.09 -21.61 -4.40
N ALA A 17 -2.26 -21.54 -3.36
CA ALA A 17 -0.84 -21.80 -3.47
C ALA A 17 -0.55 -23.27 -3.84
N GLN A 18 -1.26 -24.23 -3.25
CA GLN A 18 -1.16 -25.65 -3.59
C GLN A 18 -1.56 -25.92 -5.04
N LYS A 19 -2.66 -25.31 -5.52
CA LYS A 19 -3.09 -25.47 -6.91
C LYS A 19 -2.03 -24.92 -7.87
N LYS A 20 -1.44 -23.76 -7.56
CA LYS A 20 -0.36 -23.18 -8.37
C LYS A 20 0.87 -24.07 -8.39
N ALA A 21 1.35 -24.53 -7.23
CA ALA A 21 2.49 -25.44 -7.14
C ALA A 21 2.27 -26.71 -7.99
N ALA A 22 1.07 -27.30 -7.91
CA ALA A 22 0.73 -28.48 -8.71
C ALA A 22 0.72 -28.21 -10.23
N GLN A 23 0.31 -27.00 -10.66
CA GLN A 23 0.40 -26.59 -12.06
C GLN A 23 1.86 -26.47 -12.53
N ASP A 24 2.75 -26.08 -11.63
CA ASP A 24 4.19 -25.98 -11.85
C ASP A 24 4.90 -27.34 -11.67
N GLY A 25 4.16 -28.44 -11.40
CA GLY A 25 4.69 -29.79 -11.26
C GLY A 25 5.41 -30.07 -9.94
N VAL A 26 5.28 -29.18 -8.94
CA VAL A 26 5.96 -29.28 -7.64
C VAL A 26 4.98 -29.34 -6.48
N THR A 27 5.42 -29.80 -5.31
CA THR A 27 4.58 -29.74 -4.12
C THR A 27 4.65 -28.35 -3.49
N PHE A 28 3.62 -27.98 -2.71
CA PHE A 28 3.65 -26.73 -1.95
C PHE A 28 4.79 -26.70 -0.91
N SER A 29 5.22 -27.87 -0.42
CA SER A 29 6.37 -27.96 0.49
C SER A 29 7.67 -27.55 -0.22
N ASP A 30 7.86 -28.01 -1.45
CA ASP A 30 9.06 -27.67 -2.25
C ASP A 30 9.14 -26.18 -2.51
N VAL A 31 7.99 -25.55 -2.79
CA VAL A 31 7.89 -24.09 -2.96
C VAL A 31 8.34 -23.36 -1.68
N LEU A 32 7.88 -23.80 -0.51
CA LEU A 32 8.24 -23.17 0.75
C LEU A 32 9.73 -23.37 1.08
N GLN A 33 10.27 -24.57 0.85
CA GLN A 33 11.69 -24.86 1.07
C GLN A 33 12.57 -24.04 0.13
N SER A 34 12.21 -24.00 -1.16
CA SER A 34 12.90 -23.20 -2.17
C SER A 34 12.87 -21.71 -1.83
N ALA A 35 11.69 -21.17 -1.52
CA ALA A 35 11.57 -19.76 -1.10
C ALA A 35 12.39 -19.46 0.17
N THR A 36 12.42 -20.37 1.14
CA THR A 36 13.23 -20.21 2.35
C THR A 36 14.73 -20.16 2.02
N ARG A 37 15.18 -21.03 1.10
CA ARG A 37 16.57 -21.07 0.64
C ARG A 37 16.93 -19.79 -0.13
N SER A 38 16.15 -19.44 -1.14
CA SER A 38 16.35 -18.23 -1.94
C SER A 38 16.36 -16.95 -1.10
N TYR A 39 15.58 -16.90 -0.02
CA TYR A 39 15.61 -15.78 0.93
C TYR A 39 16.93 -15.68 1.70
N VAL A 40 17.49 -16.82 2.12
CA VAL A 40 18.80 -16.87 2.82
C VAL A 40 19.96 -16.59 1.86
N GLU A 41 19.85 -17.06 0.61
CA GLU A 41 20.84 -16.86 -0.44
C GLU A 41 20.78 -15.44 -1.06
N GLY A 42 19.81 -14.61 -0.65
CA GLY A 42 19.69 -13.22 -1.11
C GLY A 42 19.12 -13.08 -2.53
N GLU A 43 18.47 -14.11 -3.06
CA GLU A 43 17.84 -14.08 -4.39
C GLU A 43 16.57 -13.22 -4.42
N PHE A 44 15.95 -12.97 -3.26
CA PHE A 44 14.90 -11.98 -3.10
C PHE A 44 14.83 -11.42 -1.67
N GLU A 45 14.24 -10.23 -1.54
CA GLU A 45 13.97 -9.60 -0.24
C GLU A 45 12.46 -9.47 0.01
N LEU A 46 12.06 -9.64 1.27
CA LEU A 46 10.68 -9.41 1.70
C LEU A 46 10.44 -7.91 1.90
N SER A 47 10.00 -7.22 0.85
CA SER A 47 9.54 -5.83 0.98
C SER A 47 8.06 -5.77 1.37
N PHE A 48 7.74 -5.20 2.54
CA PHE A 48 6.38 -4.83 2.88
C PHE A 48 6.01 -3.53 2.15
N ARG A 49 5.56 -3.65 0.90
CA ARG A 49 4.96 -2.49 0.23
C ARG A 49 3.56 -2.29 0.83
N PRO A 50 3.27 -1.15 1.48
CA PRO A 50 1.89 -0.83 1.79
C PRO A 50 1.13 -0.84 0.46
N LYS A 51 0.05 -1.62 0.39
CA LYS A 51 -0.90 -1.49 -0.72
C LYS A 51 -1.47 -0.09 -0.60
N ILE A 52 -0.89 0.87 -1.33
CA ILE A 52 -1.49 2.18 -1.55
C ILE A 52 -2.82 1.85 -2.21
N LYS A 53 -3.92 1.99 -1.45
CA LYS A 53 -5.25 1.86 -2.02
C LYS A 53 -5.32 2.91 -3.12
N GLU A 54 -5.61 2.48 -4.34
CA GLU A 54 -5.93 3.41 -5.43
C GLU A 54 -6.98 4.39 -4.91
N PHE A 55 -6.66 5.68 -4.95
CA PHE A 55 -7.62 6.70 -4.57
C PHE A 55 -8.79 6.63 -5.55
N LYS A 56 -9.94 6.16 -5.07
CA LYS A 56 -11.19 6.15 -5.84
C LYS A 56 -11.99 7.39 -5.43
N PRO A 57 -11.91 8.49 -6.21
CA PRO A 57 -12.60 9.72 -5.85
C PRO A 57 -14.11 9.48 -5.77
N THR A 58 -14.72 9.94 -4.68
CA THR A 58 -16.17 9.99 -4.54
C THR A 58 -16.75 11.12 -5.38
N LYS A 59 -18.08 11.16 -5.53
CA LYS A 59 -18.76 12.27 -6.22
C LYS A 59 -18.44 13.63 -5.59
N ARG A 60 -18.23 13.66 -4.27
CA ARG A 60 -17.86 14.87 -3.53
C ARG A 60 -16.45 15.31 -3.87
N ASP A 61 -15.49 14.38 -3.88
CA ASP A 61 -14.09 14.67 -4.24
C ASP A 61 -13.99 15.23 -5.66
N LEU A 62 -14.77 14.67 -6.60
CA LEU A 62 -14.85 15.18 -7.97
C LEU A 62 -15.43 16.59 -8.05
N ALA A 63 -16.42 16.92 -7.20
CA ALA A 63 -17.00 18.25 -7.14
C ALA A 63 -16.01 19.28 -6.55
N GLU A 64 -15.28 18.89 -5.50
CA GLU A 64 -14.23 19.72 -4.90
C GLU A 64 -13.08 19.97 -5.88
N LEU A 65 -12.65 18.95 -6.63
CA LEU A 65 -11.63 19.09 -7.68
C LEU A 65 -12.09 19.99 -8.83
N LYS A 66 -13.36 19.88 -9.26
CA LYS A 66 -13.93 20.78 -10.27
C LYS A 66 -13.96 22.22 -9.79
N LYS A 67 -14.36 22.44 -8.54
CA LYS A 67 -14.38 23.77 -7.93
C LYS A 67 -12.96 24.35 -7.84
N ALA A 68 -12.02 23.58 -7.31
CA ALA A 68 -10.61 23.99 -7.23
C ALA A 68 -10.02 24.33 -8.61
N ARG A 69 -10.40 23.60 -9.67
CA ARG A 69 -9.99 23.89 -11.04
C ARG A 69 -10.56 25.21 -11.56
N GLU A 70 -11.82 25.51 -11.25
CA GLU A 70 -12.46 26.76 -11.65
C GLU A 70 -11.91 27.96 -10.86
N ASP A 71 -11.67 27.79 -9.56
CA ASP A 71 -11.03 28.79 -8.71
C ASP A 71 -9.60 29.11 -9.22
N PHE A 72 -8.84 28.07 -9.61
CA PHE A 72 -7.53 28.23 -10.23
C PHE A 72 -7.58 28.99 -11.57
N LYS A 73 -8.54 28.68 -12.46
CA LYS A 73 -8.73 29.41 -13.73
C LYS A 73 -9.07 30.87 -13.52
N LYS A 74 -9.86 31.18 -12.50
CA LYS A 74 -10.27 32.55 -12.15
C LYS A 74 -9.16 33.33 -11.46
N GLY A 75 -8.02 32.70 -11.16
CA GLY A 75 -6.95 33.30 -10.37
C GLY A 75 -7.28 33.45 -8.89
N ASP A 76 -8.41 32.90 -8.44
CA ASP A 76 -8.88 32.93 -7.05
C ASP A 76 -8.33 31.71 -6.30
N TYR A 77 -7.00 31.62 -6.25
CA TYR A 77 -6.30 30.59 -5.49
C TYR A 77 -5.51 31.25 -4.37
N ARG A 78 -5.56 30.63 -3.18
CA ARG A 78 -4.69 31.01 -2.08
C ARG A 78 -3.37 30.27 -2.23
N LEU A 79 -2.27 31.00 -2.23
CA LEU A 79 -0.96 30.37 -2.10
C LEU A 79 -0.85 29.75 -0.71
N TRP A 80 -0.15 28.62 -0.62
CA TRP A 80 0.09 27.96 0.66
C TRP A 80 0.81 28.88 1.66
N SER A 81 1.60 29.83 1.18
CA SER A 81 2.21 30.90 1.98
C SER A 81 1.19 31.77 2.70
N ASP A 82 0.07 32.10 2.06
CA ASP A 82 -0.98 32.95 2.64
C ASP A 82 -1.79 32.19 3.69
N VAL A 83 -2.13 30.93 3.37
CA VAL A 83 -2.82 30.02 4.30
C VAL A 83 -1.95 29.77 5.54
N LYS A 84 -0.64 29.50 5.35
CA LYS A 84 0.30 29.28 6.45
C LYS A 84 0.43 30.52 7.33
N ARG A 85 0.58 31.70 6.72
CA ARG A 85 0.66 32.99 7.43
C ARG A 85 -0.60 33.30 8.24
N GLU A 86 -1.78 32.92 7.74
CA GLU A 86 -3.05 33.09 8.45
C GLU A 86 -3.18 32.12 9.64
N LEU A 87 -2.80 30.85 9.45
CA LEU A 87 -2.77 29.85 10.51
C LEU A 87 -1.80 30.23 11.63
N ASP A 88 -0.59 30.65 11.28
CA ASP A 88 0.43 31.09 12.25
C ASP A 88 -0.07 32.30 13.08
N ARG A 89 -0.81 33.24 12.46
CA ARG A 89 -1.45 34.35 13.20
C ARG A 89 -2.57 33.88 14.13
N LYS A 90 -3.45 32.99 13.67
CA LYS A 90 -4.55 32.44 14.50
C LYS A 90 -4.04 31.64 15.68
N HIS A 91 -2.92 30.91 15.52
CA HIS A 91 -2.30 30.16 16.60
C HIS A 91 -1.44 31.03 17.54
N LYS A 92 -0.90 32.17 17.08
CA LYS A 92 -0.21 33.15 17.94
C LYS A 92 -1.13 33.95 18.87
N ILE A 93 -2.43 34.05 18.58
CA ILE A 93 -3.40 34.75 19.45
C ILE A 93 -3.84 33.86 20.64
N LYS A 94 -3.42 32.59 20.69
CA LYS A 94 -3.74 31.63 21.76
C LYS A 94 -2.63 31.43 22.82
N SER A 95 -1.61 32.29 22.87
CA SER A 95 -0.58 32.27 23.92
C SER A 95 -0.62 33.51 24.79
#